data_AF-L2GW32-F1
#
_entry.id   AF-L2GW32-F1
#
_cell.length_a   1.000
_cell.length_b   1.000
_cell.length_c   1.000
_cell.angle_alpha   90.00
_cell.angle_beta   90.00
_cell.angle_gamma   90.00
#
_symmetry.space_group_name_H-M   'P 1'
#
loop_
_entity.id
_entity.type
_entity.pdbx_description
1 polymer ?
#
loop_
_entity_poly.entity_id
_entity_poly.type
_entity_poly.pdbx_seq_one_letter_code
_entity_poly.pdbx_strand_id
1 'polypeptide(L)'
;MRVNLHSCVEITLKYILLFQTTSNEQPQDYMVFETLESTRMKNFLETCASIPPTETLCDTKKCDPGHDSKKMKQTNEYTGYSTAYVSKIFHDRDIKNKSYQDIIQDECDTSFKIISVPFSKATFEKIYYLSAEKDTVFTDEEICSIFAHLFPYNDDVLLLLSWTICLHLHNNPVFLQELLDIARYPGSSTQQLKHLSTIVAGTSDSAKIFREMVNSNMISALKNKSELTAMALKMRVNYMDFWKKFTLDKLVIACLIEKLTISYDWFASKCDVLHEKFQGVAAKSSLVVTICDIRDNYDATKPELTSESEILNNKLAFISECKFLQNECIREVVLEFDGIHSSLNPGILSTIGNLSTVIAKSVSVDFVKSMREDVKNVEVVFSHKQLGSACIIPHTVKQLSFVQSQFHENITFPDHIRSISVLKSKVNENVTFTFDQSCESVNLNDTSVRVKILEHADLNHITLIKESS
;
A
#
# COMPACT_ATOMS: atom_id res chain seq x y z
N MET A 1 29.52 29.17 5.98
CA MET A 1 28.98 27.80 6.02
C MET A 1 30.01 26.94 6.74
N ARG A 2 29.75 26.50 7.97
CA ARG A 2 30.72 25.71 8.76
C ARG A 2 30.60 24.25 8.33
N VAL A 3 31.60 23.74 7.61
CA VAL A 3 31.75 22.31 7.31
C VAL A 3 31.99 21.60 8.64
N ASN A 4 31.16 20.61 8.95
CA ASN A 4 31.28 19.83 10.17
C ASN A 4 32.55 18.98 10.07
N LEU A 5 33.56 19.24 10.90
CA LEU A 5 34.83 18.50 10.92
C LEU A 5 34.66 17.00 11.20
N HIS A 6 33.52 16.58 11.75
CA HIS A 6 33.15 15.17 11.88
C HIS A 6 32.92 14.45 10.54
N SER A 7 32.71 15.20 9.45
CA SER A 7 32.61 14.67 8.09
C SER A 7 33.97 14.37 7.44
N CYS A 8 35.08 14.81 8.05
CA CYS A 8 36.45 14.58 7.57
C CYS A 8 37.07 13.26 8.10
N VAL A 9 36.27 12.36 8.66
CA VAL A 9 36.74 10.99 8.88
C VAL A 9 36.90 10.37 7.49
N GLU A 10 38.13 10.02 7.12
CA GLU A 10 38.44 9.25 5.93
C GLU A 10 37.47 8.07 5.86
N ILE A 11 36.65 8.01 4.81
CA ILE A 11 35.74 6.91 4.59
C ILE A 11 36.62 5.69 4.32
N THR A 12 36.75 4.83 5.32
CA THR A 12 37.62 3.65 5.26
C THR A 12 37.11 2.58 4.30
N LEU A 13 35.83 2.63 3.91
CA LEU A 13 35.20 1.67 3.00
C LEU A 13 34.33 2.37 1.96
N LYS A 14 34.59 2.14 0.68
CA LYS A 14 33.73 2.51 -0.45
C LYS A 14 33.15 1.28 -1.14
N TYR A 15 32.02 1.46 -1.82
CA TYR A 15 31.32 0.41 -2.57
C TYR A 15 31.39 0.72 -4.05
N ILE A 16 31.81 -0.25 -4.86
CA ILE A 16 31.79 -0.18 -6.32
C ILE A 16 30.69 -1.11 -6.81
N LEU A 17 29.64 -0.55 -7.40
CA LEU A 17 28.56 -1.31 -8.00
C LEU A 17 28.92 -1.56 -9.47
N LEU A 18 29.08 -2.83 -9.85
CA LEU A 18 29.29 -3.26 -11.23
C LEU A 18 27.95 -3.67 -11.85
N PHE A 19 27.61 -3.12 -13.01
CA PHE A 19 26.33 -3.37 -13.67
C PHE A 19 26.45 -4.38 -14.81
N GLN A 20 25.34 -5.03 -15.15
CA GLN A 20 25.27 -5.90 -16.33
C GLN A 20 25.38 -5.09 -17.61
N THR A 21 26.28 -5.49 -18.50
CA THR A 21 26.43 -4.96 -19.86
C THR A 21 25.91 -5.95 -20.90
N THR A 22 25.35 -5.44 -22.00
CA THR A 22 24.77 -6.28 -23.06
C THR A 22 25.82 -6.93 -23.97
N SER A 23 27.08 -6.50 -23.89
CA SER A 23 28.20 -7.04 -24.67
C SER A 23 29.43 -7.22 -23.79
N ASN A 24 30.08 -8.39 -23.92
CA ASN A 24 31.36 -8.69 -23.27
C ASN A 24 32.51 -7.80 -23.76
N GLU A 25 32.34 -7.13 -24.90
CA GLU A 25 33.35 -6.26 -25.50
C GLU A 25 33.25 -4.82 -25.00
N GLN A 26 32.16 -4.46 -24.31
CA GLN A 26 32.00 -3.12 -23.76
C GLN A 26 32.64 -3.01 -22.36
N PRO A 27 33.26 -1.87 -22.04
CA PRO A 27 33.72 -1.61 -20.70
C PRO A 27 32.58 -1.75 -19.69
N GLN A 28 32.84 -2.41 -18.56
CA GLN A 28 31.84 -2.58 -17.50
C GLN A 28 31.43 -1.22 -16.94
N ASP A 29 30.12 -0.97 -16.95
CA ASP A 29 29.53 0.18 -16.29
C ASP A 29 29.61 0.02 -14.77
N TYR A 30 29.95 1.11 -14.08
CA TYR A 30 30.04 1.09 -12.62
C TYR A 30 29.67 2.44 -11.97
N MET A 31 29.32 2.37 -10.69
CA MET A 31 29.08 3.52 -9.82
C MET A 31 29.79 3.32 -8.48
N VAL A 32 30.28 4.41 -7.89
CA VAL A 32 30.96 4.37 -6.59
C VAL A 32 30.12 5.09 -5.54
N PHE A 33 29.91 4.43 -4.41
CA PHE A 33 29.15 4.93 -3.27
C PHE A 33 29.96 4.86 -1.98
N GLU A 34 29.78 5.84 -1.12
CA GLU A 34 30.40 5.87 0.22
C GLU A 34 29.56 5.06 1.22
N THR A 35 28.25 5.04 1.04
CA THR A 35 27.31 4.30 1.89
C THR A 35 26.18 3.71 1.06
N LEU A 36 25.79 2.47 1.34
CA LEU A 36 24.67 1.81 0.64
C LEU A 36 23.32 2.40 1.07
N GLU A 37 23.24 2.97 2.28
CA GLU A 37 22.05 3.65 2.80
C GLU A 37 21.58 4.78 1.87
N SER A 38 22.51 5.44 1.20
CA SER A 38 22.19 6.52 0.25
C SER A 38 21.40 6.04 -0.97
N THR A 39 21.43 4.74 -1.28
CA THR A 39 20.77 4.14 -2.44
C THR A 39 19.30 3.79 -2.22
N ARG A 40 18.85 3.75 -0.95
CA ARG A 40 17.52 3.21 -0.55
C ARG A 40 17.26 1.76 -0.99
N MET A 41 18.32 1.03 -1.37
CA MET A 41 18.33 -0.37 -1.80
C MET A 41 19.36 -1.17 -0.99
N LYS A 42 19.54 -0.83 0.29
CA LYS A 42 20.63 -1.36 1.11
C LYS A 42 20.54 -2.88 1.24
N ASN A 43 19.36 -3.41 1.56
CA ASN A 43 19.20 -4.84 1.83
C ASN A 43 19.45 -5.67 0.57
N PHE A 44 18.96 -5.17 -0.58
CA PHE A 44 19.25 -5.73 -1.89
C PHE A 44 20.76 -5.75 -2.19
N LEU A 45 21.43 -4.59 -2.07
CA LEU A 45 22.85 -4.47 -2.41
C LEU A 45 23.75 -5.28 -1.45
N GLU A 46 23.40 -5.35 -0.16
CA GLU A 46 24.08 -6.22 0.80
C GLU A 46 23.96 -7.70 0.42
N THR A 47 22.79 -8.12 -0.07
CA THR A 47 22.59 -9.51 -0.52
C THR A 47 23.38 -9.79 -1.80
N CYS A 48 23.38 -8.87 -2.78
CA CYS A 48 24.22 -8.98 -3.96
C CYS A 48 25.71 -9.11 -3.59
N ALA A 49 26.14 -8.40 -2.53
CA ALA A 49 27.52 -8.43 -2.06
C ALA A 49 27.91 -9.75 -1.36
N SER A 50 26.94 -10.59 -0.99
CA SER A 50 27.17 -11.93 -0.43
C SER A 50 27.32 -13.01 -1.51
N ILE A 51 26.98 -12.70 -2.76
CA ILE A 51 27.17 -13.60 -3.90
C ILE A 51 28.61 -13.41 -4.40
N PRO A 52 29.46 -14.46 -4.40
CA PRO A 52 30.81 -14.34 -4.92
C PRO A 52 30.76 -13.88 -6.38
N PRO A 53 31.51 -12.85 -6.78
CA PRO A 53 31.60 -12.50 -8.19
C PRO A 53 32.12 -13.71 -8.95
N THR A 54 31.39 -14.12 -9.98
CA THR A 54 31.85 -15.20 -10.87
C THR A 54 33.16 -14.71 -11.48
N GLU A 55 34.22 -15.47 -11.20
CA GLU A 55 35.62 -15.03 -11.24
C GLU A 55 36.00 -14.18 -12.46
N THR A 56 36.47 -12.98 -12.19
CA THR A 56 37.64 -12.43 -12.88
C THR A 56 38.65 -12.10 -11.78
N LEU A 57 39.45 -13.09 -11.40
CA LEU A 57 40.68 -12.86 -10.67
C LEU A 57 41.56 -11.96 -11.53
N CYS A 58 41.53 -10.65 -11.28
CA CYS A 58 42.71 -9.85 -11.53
C CYS A 58 43.73 -10.27 -10.47
N ASP A 59 44.68 -11.08 -10.92
CA ASP A 59 45.81 -11.55 -10.14
C ASP A 59 46.68 -10.34 -9.79
N THR A 60 46.31 -9.59 -8.75
CA THR A 60 47.17 -8.56 -8.15
C THR A 60 48.24 -9.24 -7.30
N LYS A 61 49.05 -10.08 -7.92
CA LYS A 61 50.30 -10.58 -7.36
C LYS A 61 51.46 -9.97 -8.12
N LYS A 62 51.94 -8.86 -7.55
CA LYS A 62 53.33 -8.36 -7.49
C LYS A 62 53.37 -6.85 -7.67
N CYS A 63 53.07 -6.11 -6.60
CA CYS A 63 53.75 -4.84 -6.40
C CYS A 63 55.11 -5.18 -5.79
N ASP A 64 56.12 -5.32 -6.65
CA ASP A 64 57.52 -5.20 -6.24
C ASP A 64 57.79 -3.73 -5.88
N PRO A 65 58.29 -3.42 -4.67
CA PRO A 65 58.65 -2.06 -4.31
C PRO A 65 60.04 -1.78 -4.90
N GLY A 66 60.10 -1.47 -6.20
CA GLY A 66 61.38 -1.18 -6.82
C GLY A 66 61.37 -1.13 -8.33
N HIS A 67 60.65 -0.19 -8.93
CA HIS A 67 61.07 0.31 -10.23
C HIS A 67 60.60 1.74 -10.48
N ASP A 68 61.55 2.67 -10.42
CA ASP A 68 61.47 3.95 -11.11
C ASP A 68 61.19 3.71 -12.59
N SER A 69 59.92 3.82 -12.97
CA SER A 69 59.49 3.82 -14.37
C SER A 69 59.17 5.25 -14.78
N LYS A 70 60.01 5.74 -15.70
CA LYS A 70 59.85 6.98 -16.42
C LYS A 70 58.39 7.14 -16.89
N LYS A 71 57.83 8.33 -16.67
CA LYS A 71 56.58 8.83 -17.26
C LYS A 71 56.60 8.67 -18.78
N MET A 72 56.15 7.53 -19.26
CA MET A 72 55.80 7.32 -20.65
C MET A 72 54.33 7.72 -20.78
N LYS A 73 54.08 8.87 -21.42
CA LYS A 73 52.74 9.30 -21.83
C LYS A 73 52.20 8.24 -22.80
N GLN A 74 51.50 7.25 -22.29
CA GLN A 74 50.55 6.47 -23.08
C GLN A 74 49.31 7.35 -23.27
N THR A 75 49.25 7.99 -24.43
CA THR A 75 47.98 8.42 -25.03
C THR A 75 47.19 7.17 -25.39
N ASN A 76 46.50 6.59 -24.40
CA ASN A 76 45.39 5.70 -24.68
C ASN A 76 44.18 6.59 -25.00
N GLU A 77 43.71 6.48 -26.23
CA GLU A 77 42.38 6.92 -26.64
C GLU A 77 41.35 6.10 -25.85
N TYR A 78 41.06 6.51 -24.62
CA TYR A 78 40.04 5.88 -23.79
C TYR A 78 38.66 6.30 -24.27
N THR A 79 38.07 5.44 -25.08
CA THR A 79 36.68 5.51 -25.51
C THR A 79 35.73 5.27 -24.33
N GLY A 80 35.04 6.33 -23.88
CA GLY A 80 33.62 6.29 -23.52
C GLY A 80 33.16 5.45 -22.33
N TYR A 81 33.79 5.55 -21.15
CA TYR A 81 33.17 5.04 -19.93
C TYR A 81 32.05 5.98 -19.47
N SER A 82 30.83 5.46 -19.28
CA SER A 82 29.78 6.16 -18.55
C SER A 82 30.02 5.96 -17.05
N THR A 83 30.70 6.89 -16.38
CA THR A 83 30.96 6.82 -14.94
C THR A 83 30.12 7.85 -14.18
N ALA A 84 29.54 7.46 -13.05
CA ALA A 84 28.88 8.38 -12.12
C ALA A 84 29.44 8.12 -10.70
N TYR A 85 30.02 9.16 -10.10
CA TYR A 85 30.50 9.13 -8.72
C TYR A 85 29.47 9.81 -7.83
N VAL A 86 28.94 9.11 -6.83
CA VAL A 86 27.90 9.64 -5.95
C VAL A 86 28.46 9.71 -4.53
N SER A 87 28.98 10.88 -4.16
CA SER A 87 29.45 11.18 -2.81
C SER A 87 28.60 12.26 -2.17
N LYS A 88 28.25 12.06 -0.89
CA LYS A 88 27.53 13.07 -0.09
C LYS A 88 28.48 14.15 0.47
N ILE A 89 29.79 13.87 0.51
CA ILE A 89 30.78 14.67 1.24
C ILE A 89 31.75 15.38 0.27
N PHE A 90 31.96 14.83 -0.92
CA PHE A 90 32.82 15.39 -1.96
C PHE A 90 32.02 15.61 -3.23
N HIS A 91 31.70 16.87 -3.54
CA HIS A 91 31.15 17.28 -4.83
C HIS A 91 31.95 16.66 -5.98
N ASP A 92 31.23 16.12 -6.98
CA ASP A 92 31.67 15.70 -8.32
C ASP A 92 33.20 15.74 -8.54
N ARG A 93 33.93 14.75 -8.01
CA ARG A 93 35.24 14.43 -8.59
C ARG A 93 34.95 13.88 -9.98
N ASP A 94 35.48 14.53 -11.00
CA ASP A 94 35.25 14.15 -12.39
C ASP A 94 36.05 12.86 -12.69
N ILE A 95 35.48 11.69 -12.38
CA ILE A 95 36.07 10.36 -12.65
C ILE A 95 35.79 9.90 -14.09
N LYS A 96 35.64 10.86 -15.00
CA LYS A 96 35.42 10.57 -16.41
C LYS A 96 36.64 9.81 -16.96
N ASN A 97 36.36 8.73 -17.67
CA ASN A 97 37.35 7.91 -18.40
C ASN A 97 38.34 7.10 -17.53
N LYS A 98 38.04 6.83 -16.26
CA LYS A 98 38.82 5.87 -15.45
C LYS A 98 38.08 4.54 -15.33
N SER A 99 38.81 3.43 -15.32
CA SER A 99 38.26 2.15 -14.89
C SER A 99 38.12 2.11 -13.36
N TYR A 100 37.27 1.24 -12.82
CA TYR A 100 37.17 1.08 -11.37
C TYR A 100 38.47 0.56 -10.73
N GLN A 101 39.30 -0.14 -11.51
CA GLN A 101 40.61 -0.63 -11.07
C GLN A 101 41.59 0.53 -10.86
N ASP A 102 41.56 1.54 -11.75
CA ASP A 102 42.36 2.75 -11.61
C ASP A 102 41.99 3.52 -10.34
N ILE A 103 40.70 3.56 -9.98
CA ILE A 103 40.24 4.20 -8.72
C ILE A 103 40.81 3.47 -7.50
N ILE A 104 40.76 2.14 -7.49
CA ILE A 104 41.30 1.34 -6.38
C ILE A 104 42.81 1.57 -6.23
N GLN A 105 43.54 1.68 -7.34
CA GLN A 105 44.98 1.94 -7.33
C GLN A 105 45.33 3.36 -6.90
N ASP A 106 44.51 4.35 -7.27
CA ASP A 106 44.73 5.76 -6.92
C ASP A 106 44.43 6.06 -5.44
N GLU A 107 43.55 5.28 -4.79
CA GLU A 107 43.11 5.48 -3.41
C GLU A 107 43.62 4.38 -2.45
N CYS A 108 44.95 4.26 -2.33
CA CYS A 108 45.63 3.21 -1.56
C CYS A 108 45.17 3.06 -0.09
N ASP A 109 44.72 4.13 0.55
CA ASP A 109 44.30 4.14 1.96
C ASP A 109 42.80 3.81 2.16
N THR A 110 42.07 3.57 1.07
CA THR A 110 40.62 3.26 1.11
C THR A 110 40.36 1.79 0.80
N SER A 111 39.55 1.13 1.63
CA SER A 111 39.09 -0.24 1.32
C SER A 111 37.92 -0.18 0.34
N PHE A 112 37.84 -1.13 -0.58
CA PHE A 112 36.74 -1.20 -1.55
C PHE A 112 35.99 -2.53 -1.45
N LYS A 113 34.65 -2.46 -1.51
CA LYS A 113 33.77 -3.62 -1.69
C LYS A 113 33.12 -3.56 -3.06
N ILE A 114 33.40 -4.55 -3.90
CA ILE A 114 32.82 -4.65 -5.24
C ILE A 114 31.54 -5.47 -5.16
N ILE A 115 30.44 -4.96 -5.72
CA ILE A 115 29.12 -5.59 -5.70
C ILE A 115 28.64 -5.72 -7.14
N SER A 116 28.37 -6.95 -7.58
CA SER A 116 27.74 -7.20 -8.88
C SER A 116 26.24 -7.00 -8.79
N VAL A 117 25.70 -6.08 -9.57
CA VAL A 117 24.27 -5.72 -9.58
C VAL A 117 23.61 -6.33 -10.81
N PRO A 118 22.49 -7.06 -10.67
CA PRO A 118 21.77 -7.72 -11.77
C PRO A 118 20.94 -6.76 -12.66
N PHE A 119 21.31 -5.48 -12.69
CA PHE A 119 20.64 -4.45 -13.47
C PHE A 119 21.62 -3.81 -14.44
N SER A 120 21.10 -3.23 -15.52
CA SER A 120 21.84 -2.23 -16.27
C SER A 120 22.04 -0.99 -15.38
N LYS A 121 23.11 -0.23 -15.64
CA LYS A 121 23.35 1.05 -14.96
C LYS A 121 22.15 2.00 -15.12
N ALA A 122 21.59 2.08 -16.32
CA ALA A 122 20.44 2.93 -16.61
C ALA A 122 19.21 2.56 -15.77
N THR A 123 18.91 1.27 -15.63
CA THR A 123 17.80 0.81 -14.78
C THR A 123 18.05 1.13 -13.32
N PHE A 124 19.28 0.93 -12.83
CA PHE A 124 19.64 1.29 -11.46
C PHE A 124 19.51 2.80 -11.21
N GLU A 125 19.97 3.64 -12.14
CA GLU A 125 19.83 5.10 -12.04
C GLU A 125 18.35 5.53 -12.02
N LYS A 126 17.49 4.91 -12.84
CA LYS A 126 16.04 5.16 -12.78
C LYS A 126 15.45 4.85 -11.40
N ILE A 127 15.86 3.75 -10.78
CA ILE A 127 15.42 3.35 -9.43
C ILE A 127 16.00 4.31 -8.38
N TYR A 128 17.29 4.64 -8.50
CA TYR A 128 18.00 5.52 -7.58
C TYR A 128 17.42 6.94 -7.54
N TYR A 129 17.09 7.49 -8.70
CA TYR A 129 16.48 8.82 -8.84
C TYR A 129 14.95 8.80 -8.76
N LEU A 130 14.35 7.65 -8.42
CA LEU A 130 12.91 7.51 -8.33
C LEU A 130 12.36 8.44 -7.24
N SER A 131 11.36 9.24 -7.62
CA SER A 131 10.74 10.23 -6.74
C SER A 131 9.25 10.30 -7.02
N ALA A 132 8.47 10.76 -6.03
CA ALA A 132 7.03 10.90 -6.15
C ALA A 132 6.60 11.89 -7.25
N GLU A 133 7.46 12.87 -7.56
CA GLU A 133 7.14 14.01 -8.40
C GLU A 133 7.44 13.79 -9.89
N LYS A 134 8.23 12.75 -10.21
CA LYS A 134 8.64 12.47 -11.59
C LYS A 134 8.05 11.16 -12.07
N ASP A 135 7.33 11.22 -13.18
CA ASP A 135 6.85 10.05 -13.91
C ASP A 135 8.05 9.36 -14.58
N THR A 136 8.75 8.49 -13.84
CA THR A 136 9.82 7.65 -14.38
C THR A 136 9.22 6.51 -15.19
N VAL A 137 9.62 6.37 -16.46
CA VAL A 137 9.14 5.31 -17.35
C VAL A 137 10.12 4.15 -17.38
N PHE A 138 9.61 2.96 -17.09
CA PHE A 138 10.33 1.70 -17.20
C PHE A 138 9.86 0.93 -18.44
N THR A 139 10.73 0.08 -19.00
CA THR A 139 10.34 -0.91 -20.00
C THR A 139 9.78 -2.17 -19.33
N ASP A 140 9.10 -3.02 -20.11
CA ASP A 140 8.58 -4.29 -19.61
C ASP A 140 9.68 -5.20 -19.06
N GLU A 141 10.85 -5.21 -19.72
CA GLU A 141 12.04 -5.95 -19.30
C GLU A 141 12.59 -5.43 -17.96
N GLU A 142 12.64 -4.11 -17.80
CA GLU A 142 13.08 -3.49 -16.54
C GLU A 142 12.13 -3.85 -15.39
N ILE A 143 10.81 -3.80 -15.61
CA ILE A 143 9.81 -4.19 -14.62
C ILE A 143 9.98 -5.66 -14.22
N CYS A 144 10.15 -6.55 -15.20
CA CYS A 144 10.41 -7.97 -14.94
C CYS A 144 11.67 -8.19 -14.09
N SER A 145 12.76 -7.47 -14.42
CA SER A 145 14.02 -7.55 -13.69
C SER A 145 13.89 -7.03 -12.26
N ILE A 146 13.21 -5.90 -12.06
CA ILE A 146 12.94 -5.31 -10.74
C ILE A 146 12.18 -6.29 -9.85
N PHE A 147 11.16 -6.96 -10.38
CA PHE A 147 10.43 -7.97 -9.60
C PHE A 147 11.28 -9.20 -9.26
N ALA A 148 12.08 -9.67 -10.21
CA ALA A 148 12.91 -10.86 -10.00
C ALA A 148 14.02 -10.62 -8.96
N HIS A 149 14.57 -9.41 -8.90
CA HIS A 149 15.79 -9.13 -8.14
C HIS A 149 15.62 -8.20 -6.95
N LEU A 150 14.68 -7.26 -6.95
CA LEU A 150 14.59 -6.22 -5.90
C LEU A 150 13.43 -6.45 -4.93
N PHE A 151 12.30 -6.96 -5.45
CA PHE A 151 11.07 -7.15 -4.67
C PHE A 151 11.21 -7.98 -3.37
N PRO A 152 12.07 -9.02 -3.29
CA PRO A 152 12.20 -9.82 -2.07
C PRO A 152 12.77 -9.10 -0.84
N TYR A 153 13.39 -7.93 -0.98
CA TYR A 153 14.27 -7.34 0.05
C TYR A 153 13.62 -6.28 0.94
N ASN A 154 12.33 -6.00 0.76
CA ASN A 154 11.53 -5.04 1.52
C ASN A 154 12.20 -3.66 1.75
N ASP A 155 12.97 -3.18 0.76
CA ASP A 155 13.66 -1.89 0.82
C ASP A 155 12.69 -0.70 0.67
N ASP A 156 13.04 0.47 1.25
CA ASP A 156 12.21 1.68 1.23
C ASP A 156 11.82 2.17 -0.19
N VAL A 157 12.62 1.81 -1.20
CA VAL A 157 12.35 2.15 -2.60
C VAL A 157 11.16 1.36 -3.17
N LEU A 158 10.81 0.21 -2.58
CA LEU A 158 9.73 -0.65 -3.08
C LEU A 158 8.36 0.03 -3.04
N LEU A 159 8.16 1.00 -2.15
CA LEU A 159 6.93 1.79 -2.12
C LEU A 159 6.75 2.59 -3.41
N LEU A 160 7.79 3.32 -3.81
CA LEU A 160 7.81 4.10 -5.06
C LEU A 160 7.78 3.20 -6.30
N LEU A 161 8.46 2.05 -6.23
CA LEU A 161 8.44 1.10 -7.34
C LEU A 161 7.07 0.47 -7.51
N SER A 162 6.40 0.06 -6.43
CA SER A 162 5.06 -0.52 -6.50
C SER A 162 4.08 0.45 -7.16
N TRP A 163 4.16 1.73 -6.80
CA TRP A 163 3.42 2.80 -7.46
C TRP A 163 3.74 2.91 -8.96
N THR A 164 5.02 2.97 -9.30
CA THR A 164 5.47 3.14 -10.70
C THR A 164 5.09 1.95 -11.56
N ILE A 165 5.20 0.73 -11.02
CA ILE A 165 4.74 -0.51 -11.63
C ILE A 165 3.23 -0.46 -11.88
N CYS A 166 2.43 -0.04 -10.90
CA CYS A 166 0.98 0.11 -11.10
C CYS A 166 0.65 1.09 -12.23
N LEU A 167 1.35 2.22 -12.31
CA LEU A 167 1.20 3.17 -13.41
C LEU A 167 1.63 2.57 -14.76
N HIS A 168 2.73 1.83 -14.79
CA HIS A 168 3.19 1.12 -15.98
C HIS A 168 2.15 0.13 -16.48
N LEU A 169 1.63 -0.73 -15.60
CA LEU A 169 0.59 -1.70 -15.93
C LEU A 169 -0.71 -1.03 -16.37
N HIS A 170 -1.07 0.10 -15.76
CA HIS A 170 -2.25 0.87 -16.14
C HIS A 170 -2.11 1.48 -17.55
N ASN A 171 -0.93 2.00 -17.87
CA ASN A 171 -0.67 2.63 -19.16
C ASN A 171 -0.39 1.62 -20.29
N ASN A 172 -0.04 0.37 -19.95
CA ASN A 172 0.27 -0.70 -20.88
C ASN A 172 -0.72 -1.88 -20.75
N PRO A 173 -1.99 -1.71 -21.17
CA PRO A 173 -3.02 -2.75 -21.02
C PRO A 173 -2.70 -4.05 -21.77
N VAL A 174 -1.96 -3.96 -22.89
CA VAL A 174 -1.52 -5.13 -23.66
C VAL A 174 -0.57 -6.00 -22.83
N PHE A 175 0.40 -5.37 -22.16
CA PHE A 175 1.34 -6.08 -21.30
C PHE A 175 0.63 -6.68 -20.07
N LEU A 176 -0.32 -5.95 -19.47
CA LEU A 176 -1.11 -6.51 -18.38
C LEU A 176 -1.93 -7.73 -18.83
N GLN A 177 -2.55 -7.67 -20.00
CA GLN A 177 -3.31 -8.79 -20.55
C GLN A 177 -2.40 -10.00 -20.81
N GLU A 178 -1.21 -9.78 -21.38
CA GLU A 178 -0.21 -10.83 -21.57
C GLU A 178 0.16 -11.51 -20.24
N LEU A 179 0.39 -10.75 -19.18
CA LEU A 179 0.67 -11.30 -17.85
C LEU A 179 -0.51 -12.14 -17.32
N LEU A 180 -1.75 -11.68 -17.50
CA LEU A 180 -2.93 -12.44 -17.09
C LEU A 180 -3.10 -13.72 -17.89
N ASP A 181 -2.78 -13.71 -19.19
CA ASP A 181 -2.85 -14.88 -20.06
C ASP A 181 -1.77 -15.91 -19.71
N ILE A 182 -0.55 -15.47 -19.40
CA ILE A 182 0.55 -16.35 -18.94
C ILE A 182 0.17 -17.04 -17.62
N ALA A 183 -0.48 -16.32 -16.70
CA ALA A 183 -0.91 -16.90 -15.43
C ALA A 183 -1.98 -17.99 -15.61
N ARG A 184 -2.80 -17.89 -16.66
CA ARG A 184 -3.83 -18.90 -17.02
C ARG A 184 -3.24 -20.06 -17.81
N TYR A 185 -2.35 -19.75 -18.74
CA TYR A 185 -1.74 -20.69 -19.68
C TYR A 185 -0.21 -20.49 -19.69
N PRO A 186 0.52 -21.09 -18.73
CA PRO A 186 1.96 -20.91 -18.60
C PRO A 186 2.68 -21.64 -19.74
N GLY A 187 2.73 -21.01 -20.92
CA GLY A 187 3.42 -21.50 -22.11
C GLY A 187 4.95 -21.41 -22.01
N SER A 188 5.61 -21.13 -23.13
CA SER A 188 7.08 -21.02 -23.24
C SER A 188 7.67 -19.69 -22.76
N SER A 189 6.93 -18.89 -21.98
CA SER A 189 7.38 -17.59 -21.46
C SER A 189 8.61 -17.71 -20.55
N THR A 190 9.38 -16.63 -20.47
CA THR A 190 10.58 -16.56 -19.61
C THR A 190 10.22 -16.71 -18.13
N GLN A 191 11.17 -17.17 -17.31
CA GLN A 191 10.95 -17.35 -15.87
C GLN A 191 10.59 -16.05 -15.16
N GLN A 192 11.19 -14.92 -15.55
CA GLN A 192 10.91 -13.61 -14.96
C GLN A 192 9.47 -13.16 -15.28
N LEU A 193 9.05 -13.32 -16.53
CA LEU A 193 7.69 -12.98 -16.96
C LEU A 193 6.64 -13.87 -16.29
N LYS A 194 6.93 -15.17 -16.16
CA LYS A 194 6.12 -16.10 -15.37
C LYS A 194 6.05 -15.66 -13.91
N HIS A 195 7.16 -15.29 -13.28
CA HIS A 195 7.16 -14.83 -11.90
C HIS A 195 6.27 -13.59 -11.73
N LEU A 196 6.46 -12.56 -12.56
CA LEU A 196 5.63 -11.36 -12.58
C LEU A 196 4.15 -11.68 -12.80
N SER A 197 3.82 -12.59 -13.73
CA SER A 197 2.44 -13.00 -13.99
C SER A 197 1.76 -13.57 -12.75
N THR A 198 2.47 -14.37 -11.94
CA THR A 198 1.90 -14.94 -10.71
C THR A 198 1.63 -13.88 -9.64
N ILE A 199 2.47 -12.84 -9.58
CA ILE A 199 2.31 -11.72 -8.66
C ILE A 199 1.10 -10.87 -9.07
N VAL A 200 1.00 -10.50 -10.34
CA VAL A 200 -0.11 -9.68 -10.85
C VAL A 200 -1.44 -10.44 -10.76
N ALA A 201 -1.46 -11.71 -11.15
CA ALA A 201 -2.65 -12.54 -11.13
C ALA A 201 -3.11 -12.96 -9.72
N GLY A 202 -2.27 -12.80 -8.68
CA GLY A 202 -2.66 -13.15 -7.31
C GLY A 202 -2.50 -14.63 -6.98
N THR A 203 -1.58 -15.35 -7.64
CA THR A 203 -1.43 -16.81 -7.48
C THR A 203 -0.22 -17.22 -6.63
N SER A 204 0.55 -16.26 -6.09
CA SER A 204 1.72 -16.50 -5.24
C SER A 204 1.63 -15.73 -3.92
N ASP A 205 2.41 -16.15 -2.91
CA ASP A 205 2.48 -15.41 -1.64
C ASP A 205 3.08 -14.01 -1.82
N SER A 206 4.03 -13.85 -2.75
CA SER A 206 4.57 -12.54 -3.15
C SER A 206 3.49 -11.62 -3.72
N ALA A 207 2.44 -12.16 -4.34
CA ALA A 207 1.31 -11.38 -4.80
C ALA A 207 0.57 -10.68 -3.65
N LYS A 208 0.43 -11.36 -2.50
CA LYS A 208 -0.19 -10.80 -1.31
C LYS A 208 0.62 -9.61 -0.80
N ILE A 209 1.94 -9.76 -0.70
CA ILE A 209 2.84 -8.67 -0.26
C ILE A 209 2.77 -7.49 -1.24
N PHE A 210 2.77 -7.74 -2.54
CA PHE A 210 2.66 -6.69 -3.55
C PHE A 210 1.33 -5.94 -3.44
N ARG A 211 0.22 -6.67 -3.35
CA ARG A 211 -1.09 -6.05 -3.19
C ARG A 211 -1.19 -5.31 -1.87
N GLU A 212 -0.68 -5.83 -0.76
CA GLU A 212 -0.63 -5.11 0.51
C GLU A 212 0.16 -3.79 0.40
N MET A 213 1.30 -3.79 -0.30
CA MET A 213 2.08 -2.57 -0.56
C MET A 213 1.30 -1.56 -1.42
N VAL A 214 0.70 -2.00 -2.53
CA VAL A 214 -0.13 -1.14 -3.37
C VAL A 214 -1.30 -0.58 -2.56
N ASN A 215 -2.05 -1.44 -1.87
CA ASN A 215 -3.28 -1.07 -1.17
C ASN A 215 -3.05 -0.25 0.12
N SER A 216 -1.82 -0.22 0.65
CA SER A 216 -1.46 0.55 1.85
C SER A 216 -0.87 1.93 1.56
N ASN A 217 -0.37 2.18 0.34
CA ASN A 217 0.42 3.39 0.02
C ASN A 217 -0.09 4.15 -1.20
N MET A 218 -0.96 3.52 -1.99
CA MET A 218 -1.61 4.16 -3.12
C MET A 218 -3.00 4.59 -2.66
N ILE A 219 -3.39 5.84 -2.95
CA ILE A 219 -4.79 6.26 -2.88
C ILE A 219 -5.24 6.58 -4.29
N SER A 220 -6.22 5.80 -4.75
CA SER A 220 -6.74 5.91 -6.11
C SER A 220 -8.16 6.44 -6.08
N ALA A 221 -8.32 7.68 -6.53
CA ALA A 221 -9.65 8.23 -6.74
C ALA A 221 -10.14 7.83 -8.14
N LEU A 222 -11.24 7.07 -8.18
CA LEU A 222 -11.95 6.74 -9.40
C LEU A 222 -12.91 7.88 -9.73
N LYS A 223 -12.58 8.66 -10.76
CA LYS A 223 -13.41 9.77 -11.24
C LYS A 223 -14.34 9.33 -12.35
N ASN A 224 -15.56 9.87 -12.31
CA ASN A 224 -16.41 9.95 -13.49
C ASN A 224 -16.17 11.27 -14.25
N LYS A 225 -16.69 11.38 -15.48
CA LYS A 225 -16.80 12.62 -16.25
C LYS A 225 -17.54 13.74 -15.49
N SER A 226 -18.39 13.39 -14.52
CA SER A 226 -19.17 14.31 -13.67
C SER A 226 -18.49 14.68 -12.35
N GLU A 227 -17.18 14.49 -12.21
CA GLU A 227 -16.34 14.83 -11.04
C GLU A 227 -16.59 14.08 -9.72
N LEU A 228 -17.67 13.30 -9.60
CA LEU A 228 -17.87 12.42 -8.43
C LEU A 228 -16.74 11.37 -8.33
N THR A 229 -16.19 11.21 -7.13
CA THR A 229 -15.03 10.34 -6.83
C THR A 229 -15.41 9.18 -5.93
N ALA A 230 -15.14 7.97 -6.40
CA ALA A 230 -15.01 6.78 -5.57
C ALA A 230 -13.57 6.68 -5.04
N MET A 231 -13.37 6.20 -3.81
CA MET A 231 -12.03 5.96 -3.27
C MET A 231 -11.76 4.47 -3.28
N ALA A 232 -10.85 4.02 -4.13
CA ALA A 232 -10.21 2.74 -3.89
C ALA A 232 -9.11 2.96 -2.84
N LEU A 233 -8.92 1.95 -1.97
CA LEU A 233 -7.74 1.73 -1.11
C LEU A 233 -7.85 2.15 0.38
N LYS A 234 -7.07 1.48 1.22
CA LYS A 234 -7.15 1.49 2.69
C LYS A 234 -6.42 2.72 3.24
N MET A 235 -7.12 3.60 3.96
CA MET A 235 -6.47 4.62 4.78
C MET A 235 -5.56 3.97 5.83
N ARG A 236 -4.24 4.02 5.63
CA ARG A 236 -3.28 4.07 6.74
C ARG A 236 -2.69 5.47 6.73
N VAL A 237 -2.55 6.03 7.92
CA VAL A 237 -2.07 7.40 8.20
C VAL A 237 -0.55 7.50 7.96
N ASN A 238 -0.07 7.10 6.79
CA ASN A 238 1.34 7.23 6.43
C ASN A 238 1.55 8.50 5.59
N TYR A 239 2.60 9.24 5.94
CA TYR A 239 2.91 10.60 5.47
C TYR A 239 3.30 10.71 3.97
N MET A 240 3.10 9.68 3.15
CA MET A 240 3.50 9.63 1.74
C MET A 240 2.37 9.02 0.89
N ASP A 241 1.19 9.62 0.92
CA ASP A 241 0.06 9.18 0.09
C ASP A 241 0.33 9.54 -1.38
N PHE A 242 0.61 8.52 -2.20
CA PHE A 242 0.66 8.70 -3.65
C PHE A 242 -0.76 8.81 -4.19
N TRP A 243 -1.15 10.04 -4.57
CA TRP A 243 -2.49 10.31 -5.09
C TRP A 243 -2.49 10.33 -6.62
N LYS A 244 -3.25 9.41 -7.24
CA LYS A 244 -3.58 9.48 -8.67
C LYS A 244 -5.07 9.32 -8.86
N LYS A 245 -5.58 10.07 -9.83
CA LYS A 245 -6.97 10.01 -10.26
C LYS A 245 -7.01 9.14 -11.51
N PHE A 246 -7.75 8.05 -11.45
CA PHE A 246 -8.05 7.21 -12.60
C PHE A 246 -9.48 7.47 -13.06
N THR A 247 -9.70 7.49 -14.36
CA THR A 247 -11.08 7.44 -14.88
C THR A 247 -11.55 6.00 -14.81
N LEU A 248 -12.74 5.74 -14.25
CA LEU A 248 -13.28 4.38 -14.12
C LEU A 248 -13.30 3.63 -15.46
N ASP A 249 -13.75 4.29 -16.52
CA ASP A 249 -13.84 3.71 -17.87
C ASP A 249 -12.49 3.26 -18.43
N LYS A 250 -11.39 3.85 -17.93
CA LYS A 250 -10.00 3.56 -18.31
C LYS A 250 -9.28 2.67 -17.30
N LEU A 251 -9.95 2.21 -16.24
CA LEU A 251 -9.33 1.39 -15.22
C LEU A 251 -8.94 0.02 -15.79
N VAL A 252 -7.63 -0.23 -15.90
CA VAL A 252 -7.10 -1.53 -16.37
C VAL A 252 -6.60 -2.41 -15.21
N ILE A 253 -6.08 -1.79 -14.15
CA ILE A 253 -5.47 -2.48 -13.00
C ILE A 253 -6.48 -2.89 -11.91
N ALA A 254 -7.74 -3.15 -12.29
CA ALA A 254 -8.80 -3.51 -11.35
C ALA A 254 -8.45 -4.76 -10.50
N CYS A 255 -7.67 -5.68 -11.07
CA CYS A 255 -7.20 -6.90 -10.41
C CYS A 255 -6.26 -6.68 -9.20
N LEU A 256 -5.70 -5.47 -9.05
CA LEU A 256 -4.81 -5.12 -7.93
C LEU A 256 -5.54 -4.44 -6.76
N ILE A 257 -6.81 -4.07 -6.96
CA ILE A 257 -7.62 -3.38 -5.94
C ILE A 257 -8.19 -4.41 -4.98
N GLU A 258 -7.89 -4.28 -3.69
CA GLU A 258 -8.45 -5.11 -2.63
C GLU A 258 -9.55 -4.42 -1.83
N LYS A 259 -9.63 -3.09 -1.91
CA LYS A 259 -10.68 -2.32 -1.23
C LYS A 259 -11.23 -1.22 -2.11
N LEU A 260 -12.55 -1.15 -2.18
CA LEU A 260 -13.28 -0.13 -2.92
C LEU A 260 -14.35 0.49 -2.02
N THR A 261 -14.19 1.77 -1.69
CA THR A 261 -15.15 2.55 -0.89
C THR A 261 -15.86 3.56 -1.79
N ILE A 262 -17.17 3.45 -1.88
CA ILE A 262 -18.00 4.20 -2.83
C ILE A 262 -19.28 4.69 -2.16
N SER A 263 -19.74 5.90 -2.46
CA SER A 263 -21.06 6.33 -2.02
C SER A 263 -22.16 5.60 -2.79
N TYR A 264 -23.33 5.46 -2.18
CA TYR A 264 -24.49 4.83 -2.81
C TYR A 264 -24.84 5.47 -4.16
N ASP A 265 -24.93 6.80 -4.23
CA ASP A 265 -25.33 7.50 -5.46
C ASP A 265 -24.34 7.22 -6.60
N TRP A 266 -23.04 7.18 -6.30
CA TRP A 266 -22.02 6.86 -7.28
C TRP A 266 -22.13 5.40 -7.73
N PHE A 267 -22.29 4.47 -6.79
CA PHE A 267 -22.50 3.06 -7.05
C PHE A 267 -23.71 2.83 -7.95
N ALA A 268 -24.87 3.43 -7.62
CA ALA A 268 -26.09 3.31 -8.39
C ALA A 268 -25.90 3.80 -9.84
N SER A 269 -25.19 4.92 -10.03
CA SER A 269 -24.92 5.46 -11.36
C SER A 269 -23.87 4.68 -12.18
N LYS A 270 -23.11 3.76 -11.55
CA LYS A 270 -21.94 3.10 -12.16
C LYS A 270 -21.88 1.58 -11.99
N CYS A 271 -22.89 0.93 -11.42
CA CYS A 271 -22.91 -0.52 -11.19
C CYS A 271 -22.55 -1.31 -12.47
N ASP A 272 -23.04 -0.89 -13.65
CA ASP A 272 -22.73 -1.57 -14.92
C ASP A 272 -21.25 -1.46 -15.32
N VAL A 273 -20.66 -0.27 -15.20
CA VAL A 273 -19.25 -0.05 -15.54
C VAL A 273 -18.34 -0.77 -14.53
N LEU A 274 -18.73 -0.77 -13.25
CA LEU A 274 -18.05 -1.56 -12.22
C LEU A 274 -18.09 -3.05 -12.56
N HIS A 275 -19.26 -3.55 -12.97
CA HIS A 275 -19.39 -4.94 -13.41
C HIS A 275 -18.44 -5.24 -14.56
N GLU A 276 -18.43 -4.43 -15.62
CA GLU A 276 -17.52 -4.61 -16.77
C GLU A 276 -16.03 -4.63 -16.34
N LYS A 277 -15.59 -3.67 -15.52
CA LYS A 277 -14.17 -3.54 -15.14
C LYS A 277 -13.68 -4.62 -14.21
N PHE A 278 -14.55 -5.17 -13.37
CA PHE A 278 -14.20 -6.22 -12.43
C PHE A 278 -14.63 -7.62 -12.92
N GLN A 279 -15.28 -7.71 -14.08
CA GLN A 279 -15.58 -8.98 -14.75
C GLN A 279 -14.27 -9.59 -15.27
N GLY A 280 -14.05 -10.87 -14.98
CA GLY A 280 -12.86 -11.59 -15.43
C GLY A 280 -11.59 -11.32 -14.62
N VAL A 281 -11.66 -10.46 -13.59
CA VAL A 281 -10.67 -10.47 -12.50
C VAL A 281 -10.72 -11.85 -11.85
N ALA A 282 -9.56 -12.50 -11.71
CA ALA A 282 -9.49 -13.87 -11.21
C ALA A 282 -10.22 -14.00 -9.86
N ALA A 283 -11.02 -15.06 -9.70
CA ALA A 283 -11.82 -15.36 -8.50
C ALA A 283 -11.02 -15.42 -7.18
N LYS A 284 -9.68 -15.39 -7.24
CA LYS A 284 -8.80 -15.29 -6.08
C LYS A 284 -8.59 -13.85 -5.59
N SER A 285 -9.14 -12.82 -6.25
CA SER A 285 -9.08 -11.46 -5.70
C SER A 285 -9.96 -11.35 -4.45
N SER A 286 -9.41 -10.76 -3.41
CA SER A 286 -10.10 -10.54 -2.13
C SER A 286 -10.69 -9.14 -2.04
N LEU A 287 -11.49 -8.73 -3.03
CA LEU A 287 -12.03 -7.37 -3.05
C LEU A 287 -13.10 -7.20 -1.97
N VAL A 288 -12.91 -6.20 -1.12
CA VAL A 288 -13.91 -5.72 -0.16
C VAL A 288 -14.54 -4.45 -0.73
N VAL A 289 -15.86 -4.46 -0.88
CA VAL A 289 -16.61 -3.29 -1.36
C VAL A 289 -17.37 -2.68 -0.19
N THR A 290 -17.10 -1.40 0.09
CA THR A 290 -17.83 -0.61 1.08
C THR A 290 -18.73 0.37 0.34
N ILE A 291 -20.05 0.24 0.52
CA ILE A 291 -21.03 1.20 0.01
C ILE A 291 -21.43 2.12 1.17
N CYS A 292 -21.01 3.38 1.08
CA CYS A 292 -21.22 4.42 2.07
C CYS A 292 -22.38 5.36 1.71
N ASP A 293 -22.70 6.25 2.64
CA ASP A 293 -23.73 7.28 2.48
C ASP A 293 -25.09 6.69 2.06
N ILE A 294 -25.46 5.52 2.59
CA ILE A 294 -26.80 4.98 2.41
C ILE A 294 -27.74 5.75 3.33
N ARG A 295 -28.39 6.78 2.78
CA ARG A 295 -29.31 7.69 3.46
C ARG A 295 -30.73 7.57 2.92
N ASP A 296 -31.68 8.18 3.61
CA ASP A 296 -33.09 8.31 3.23
C ASP A 296 -33.38 9.46 2.25
N ASN A 297 -32.33 10.11 1.74
CA ASN A 297 -32.46 11.24 0.82
C ASN A 297 -33.37 10.92 -0.39
N TYR A 298 -34.22 11.88 -0.72
CA TYR A 298 -35.13 11.86 -1.87
C TYR A 298 -34.40 11.48 -3.16
N ASP A 299 -34.87 10.42 -3.81
CA ASP A 299 -34.40 10.00 -5.12
C ASP A 299 -35.19 10.72 -6.21
N ALA A 300 -34.55 11.69 -6.88
CA ALA A 300 -35.19 12.44 -7.95
C ALA A 300 -35.65 11.56 -9.13
N THR A 301 -35.13 10.33 -9.24
CA THR A 301 -35.52 9.38 -10.29
C THR A 301 -36.75 8.55 -9.93
N LYS A 302 -37.14 8.52 -8.64
CA LYS A 302 -38.29 7.78 -8.12
C LYS A 302 -39.13 8.66 -7.19
N PRO A 303 -39.79 9.71 -7.72
CA PRO A 303 -40.57 10.66 -6.94
C PRO A 303 -41.74 10.01 -6.17
N GLU A 304 -42.16 8.81 -6.56
CA GLU A 304 -43.22 8.04 -5.91
C GLU A 304 -42.85 7.47 -4.53
N LEU A 305 -41.55 7.36 -4.21
CA LEU A 305 -41.09 6.86 -2.92
C LEU A 305 -41.10 8.02 -1.92
N THR A 306 -42.04 7.98 -0.96
CA THR A 306 -42.28 9.11 -0.06
C THR A 306 -41.87 8.83 1.38
N SER A 307 -41.85 7.56 1.80
CA SER A 307 -41.39 7.18 3.13
C SER A 307 -39.91 6.76 3.12
N GLU A 308 -39.23 7.03 4.23
CA GLU A 308 -37.84 6.61 4.46
C GLU A 308 -37.66 5.10 4.25
N SER A 309 -38.59 4.27 4.77
CA SER A 309 -38.51 2.82 4.64
C SER A 309 -38.66 2.35 3.19
N GLU A 310 -39.51 2.98 2.38
CA GLU A 310 -39.64 2.66 0.95
C GLU A 310 -38.37 3.02 0.18
N ILE A 311 -37.80 4.21 0.43
CA ILE A 311 -36.55 4.66 -0.18
C ILE A 311 -35.43 3.66 0.18
N LEU A 312 -35.29 3.34 1.46
CA LEU A 312 -34.25 2.42 1.94
C LEU A 312 -34.39 1.02 1.35
N ASN A 313 -35.60 0.46 1.33
CA ASN A 313 -35.86 -0.85 0.74
C ASN A 313 -35.55 -0.86 -0.76
N ASN A 314 -35.90 0.19 -1.48
CA ASN A 314 -35.56 0.32 -2.90
C ASN A 314 -34.04 0.38 -3.12
N LYS A 315 -33.30 1.14 -2.29
CA LYS A 315 -31.83 1.21 -2.39
C LYS A 315 -31.18 -0.14 -2.13
N LEU A 316 -31.67 -0.89 -1.14
CA LEU A 316 -31.14 -2.21 -0.79
C LEU A 316 -31.52 -3.29 -1.81
N ALA A 317 -32.71 -3.21 -2.42
CA ALA A 317 -33.09 -4.08 -3.53
C ALA A 317 -32.15 -3.86 -4.73
N PHE A 318 -31.83 -2.61 -5.05
CA PHE A 318 -30.85 -2.32 -6.10
C PHE A 318 -29.46 -2.90 -5.78
N ILE A 319 -29.01 -2.78 -4.52
CA ILE A 319 -27.74 -3.36 -4.07
C ILE A 319 -27.75 -4.88 -4.20
N SER A 320 -28.81 -5.57 -3.75
CA SER A 320 -28.88 -7.03 -3.81
C SER A 320 -28.92 -7.58 -5.24
N GLU A 321 -29.56 -6.85 -6.16
CA GLU A 321 -29.69 -7.22 -7.57
C GLU A 321 -28.49 -6.85 -8.44
N CYS A 322 -27.56 -6.01 -7.96
CA CYS A 322 -26.42 -5.53 -8.75
C CYS A 322 -25.43 -6.66 -9.07
N LYS A 323 -25.27 -6.97 -10.37
CA LYS A 323 -24.37 -8.01 -10.90
C LYS A 323 -22.90 -7.84 -10.51
N PHE A 324 -22.45 -6.61 -10.27
CA PHE A 324 -21.09 -6.36 -9.81
C PHE A 324 -20.82 -7.00 -8.44
N LEU A 325 -21.76 -6.87 -7.49
CA LEU A 325 -21.59 -7.43 -6.13
C LEU A 325 -21.74 -8.95 -6.08
N GLN A 326 -22.40 -9.53 -7.09
CA GLN A 326 -22.56 -10.98 -7.24
C GLN A 326 -21.34 -11.64 -7.90
N ASN A 327 -20.31 -10.87 -8.30
CA ASN A 327 -19.11 -11.39 -8.92
C ASN A 327 -18.26 -12.18 -7.90
N GLU A 328 -17.68 -13.29 -8.33
CA GLU A 328 -16.79 -14.16 -7.51
C GLU A 328 -15.56 -13.41 -6.98
N CYS A 329 -15.18 -12.31 -7.61
CA CYS A 329 -14.07 -11.45 -7.18
C CYS A 329 -14.37 -10.66 -5.89
N ILE A 330 -15.64 -10.55 -5.49
CA ILE A 330 -16.10 -9.83 -4.30
C ILE A 330 -16.10 -10.77 -3.10
N ARG A 331 -15.17 -10.57 -2.18
CA ARG A 331 -15.06 -11.37 -0.95
C ARG A 331 -16.07 -10.91 0.10
N GLU A 332 -16.25 -9.61 0.24
CA GLU A 332 -17.03 -9.00 1.30
C GLU A 332 -17.72 -7.72 0.82
N VAL A 333 -18.97 -7.55 1.24
CA VAL A 333 -19.73 -6.32 1.11
C VAL A 333 -19.90 -5.70 2.49
N VAL A 334 -19.60 -4.42 2.59
CA VAL A 334 -19.82 -3.58 3.78
C VAL A 334 -20.82 -2.50 3.40
N LEU A 335 -21.88 -2.35 4.19
CA LEU A 335 -22.88 -1.30 3.99
C LEU A 335 -22.79 -0.30 5.13
N GLU A 336 -22.65 0.97 4.79
CA GLU A 336 -22.62 2.05 5.75
C GLU A 336 -23.86 2.95 5.57
N PHE A 337 -24.70 2.92 6.60
CA PHE A 337 -25.91 3.71 6.72
C PHE A 337 -25.65 4.96 7.55
N ASP A 338 -26.23 6.09 7.14
CA ASP A 338 -26.08 7.36 7.85
C ASP A 338 -27.43 8.07 7.99
N GLY A 339 -27.77 8.44 9.22
CA GLY A 339 -28.98 9.23 9.51
C GLY A 339 -30.31 8.49 9.37
N ILE A 340 -30.31 7.15 9.35
CA ILE A 340 -31.53 6.36 9.20
C ILE A 340 -32.30 6.25 10.53
N HIS A 341 -33.59 6.58 10.51
CA HIS A 341 -34.45 6.59 11.68
C HIS A 341 -35.54 5.50 11.67
N SER A 342 -35.94 5.03 10.49
CA SER A 342 -36.91 3.94 10.37
C SER A 342 -36.30 2.56 10.67
N SER A 343 -37.16 1.59 10.99
CA SER A 343 -36.74 0.19 11.10
C SER A 343 -36.48 -0.40 9.71
N LEU A 344 -35.47 -1.26 9.62
CA LEU A 344 -35.10 -1.94 8.40
C LEU A 344 -36.00 -3.16 8.19
N ASN A 345 -36.36 -3.46 6.94
CA ASN A 345 -36.91 -4.77 6.61
C ASN A 345 -35.78 -5.82 6.72
N PRO A 346 -35.80 -6.69 7.73
CA PRO A 346 -34.66 -7.56 8.00
C PRO A 346 -34.43 -8.62 6.92
N GLY A 347 -35.43 -8.91 6.08
CA GLY A 347 -35.31 -9.89 5.01
C GLY A 347 -34.47 -9.43 3.82
N ILE A 348 -34.22 -8.12 3.65
CA ILE A 348 -33.53 -7.61 2.46
C ILE A 348 -32.01 -7.77 2.56
N LEU A 349 -31.44 -7.64 3.75
CA LEU A 349 -29.98 -7.76 3.95
C LEU A 349 -29.48 -9.17 3.65
N SER A 350 -30.27 -10.20 3.98
CA SER A 350 -29.91 -11.58 3.70
C SER A 350 -29.87 -11.92 2.21
N THR A 351 -30.46 -11.07 1.35
CA THR A 351 -30.38 -11.23 -0.10
C THR A 351 -29.09 -10.67 -0.70
N ILE A 352 -28.33 -9.87 0.06
CA ILE A 352 -27.08 -9.26 -0.40
C ILE A 352 -25.96 -10.28 -0.22
N GLY A 353 -25.49 -10.82 -1.34
CA GLY A 353 -24.37 -11.77 -1.37
C GLY A 353 -23.12 -11.20 -0.70
N ASN A 354 -22.42 -12.04 0.09
CA ASN A 354 -21.17 -11.70 0.78
C ASN A 354 -21.26 -10.49 1.73
N LEU A 355 -22.45 -10.08 2.16
CA LEU A 355 -22.62 -9.06 3.20
C LEU A 355 -21.95 -9.55 4.50
N SER A 356 -20.89 -8.85 4.91
CA SER A 356 -20.13 -9.19 6.13
C SER A 356 -20.36 -8.19 7.24
N THR A 357 -20.46 -6.90 6.90
CA THR A 357 -20.46 -5.83 7.89
C THR A 357 -21.53 -4.78 7.57
N VAL A 358 -22.24 -4.34 8.59
CA VAL A 358 -23.10 -3.16 8.55
C VAL A 358 -22.57 -2.12 9.52
N ILE A 359 -22.35 -0.90 9.02
CA ILE A 359 -21.92 0.26 9.80
C ILE A 359 -23.11 1.21 9.91
N ALA A 360 -23.50 1.54 11.14
CA ALA A 360 -24.64 2.38 11.45
C ALA A 360 -24.15 3.70 12.06
N LYS A 361 -24.22 4.80 11.28
CA LYS A 361 -23.85 6.15 11.71
C LYS A 361 -25.08 7.00 11.96
N SER A 362 -25.15 7.67 13.11
CA SER A 362 -26.24 8.63 13.41
C SER A 362 -27.67 8.05 13.29
N VAL A 363 -27.84 6.74 13.44
CA VAL A 363 -29.12 6.03 13.24
C VAL A 363 -29.98 5.98 14.50
N SER A 364 -31.27 5.63 14.36
CA SER A 364 -32.14 5.36 15.51
C SER A 364 -31.83 4.02 16.19
N VAL A 365 -32.22 3.90 17.46
CA VAL A 365 -32.14 2.63 18.20
C VAL A 365 -33.01 1.55 17.54
N ASP A 366 -34.16 1.94 16.98
CA ASP A 366 -35.07 1.00 16.32
C ASP A 366 -34.47 0.42 15.04
N PHE A 367 -33.71 1.22 14.29
CA PHE A 367 -32.91 0.73 13.17
C PHE A 367 -31.90 -0.33 13.62
N VAL A 368 -31.10 -0.05 14.65
CA VAL A 368 -30.11 -1.01 15.16
C VAL A 368 -30.77 -2.29 15.68
N LYS A 369 -31.91 -2.17 16.39
CA LYS A 369 -32.70 -3.33 16.87
C LYS A 369 -33.31 -4.15 15.75
N SER A 370 -33.59 -3.56 14.60
CA SER A 370 -34.15 -4.27 13.43
C SER A 370 -33.11 -5.13 12.70
N MET A 371 -31.81 -4.97 13.00
CA MET A 371 -30.75 -5.81 12.43
C MET A 371 -30.86 -7.25 12.94
N ARG A 372 -30.70 -8.21 12.04
CA ARG A 372 -30.69 -9.64 12.35
C ARG A 372 -29.29 -10.14 12.71
N GLU A 373 -29.25 -11.34 13.31
CA GLU A 373 -28.02 -12.05 13.69
C GLU A 373 -27.26 -12.67 12.50
N ASP A 374 -27.83 -12.65 11.29
CA ASP A 374 -27.22 -13.19 10.08
C ASP A 374 -26.09 -12.31 9.52
N VAL A 375 -26.08 -11.02 9.85
CA VAL A 375 -24.95 -10.12 9.58
C VAL A 375 -23.82 -10.43 10.56
N LYS A 376 -22.65 -10.81 10.04
CA LYS A 376 -21.51 -11.23 10.86
C LYS A 376 -21.04 -10.14 11.82
N ASN A 377 -21.01 -8.89 11.36
CA ASN A 377 -20.56 -7.75 12.14
C ASN A 377 -21.52 -6.56 12.00
N VAL A 378 -22.01 -6.04 13.11
CA VAL A 378 -22.70 -4.75 13.16
C VAL A 378 -21.86 -3.78 13.99
N GLU A 379 -21.47 -2.67 13.37
CA GLU A 379 -20.79 -1.54 14.00
C GLU A 379 -21.76 -0.38 14.18
N VAL A 380 -21.80 0.20 15.37
CA VAL A 380 -22.58 1.41 15.64
C VAL A 380 -21.64 2.56 15.97
N VAL A 381 -21.79 3.67 15.25
CA VAL A 381 -20.98 4.88 15.41
C VAL A 381 -21.84 5.99 16.03
N PHE A 382 -21.48 6.38 17.24
CA PHE A 382 -22.04 7.51 17.95
C PHE A 382 -21.15 8.74 17.77
N SER A 383 -21.64 9.73 17.03
CA SER A 383 -20.93 11.00 16.81
C SER A 383 -21.59 12.15 17.55
N HIS A 384 -20.79 12.98 18.22
CA HIS A 384 -21.24 14.19 18.93
C HIS A 384 -22.37 13.95 19.95
N LYS A 385 -22.41 12.78 20.58
CA LYS A 385 -23.44 12.45 21.56
C LYS A 385 -22.98 12.78 22.98
N GLN A 386 -23.93 13.20 23.80
CA GLN A 386 -23.79 13.17 25.25
C GLN A 386 -24.33 11.84 25.75
N LEU A 387 -23.47 11.04 26.35
CA LEU A 387 -23.80 9.68 26.78
C LEU A 387 -23.88 9.62 28.30
N GLY A 388 -25.01 9.11 28.79
CA GLY A 388 -25.24 8.72 30.18
C GLY A 388 -25.15 7.20 30.37
N SER A 389 -25.57 6.73 31.54
CA SER A 389 -25.45 5.34 32.01
C SER A 389 -26.30 4.30 31.27
N ALA A 390 -27.31 4.69 30.50
CA ALA A 390 -28.24 3.76 29.85
C ALA A 390 -28.20 3.86 28.32
N CYS A 391 -27.24 3.17 27.70
CA CYS A 391 -27.31 2.84 26.28
C CYS A 391 -27.73 1.38 26.14
N ILE A 392 -28.94 1.13 25.63
CA ILE A 392 -29.40 -0.23 25.32
C ILE A 392 -28.79 -0.61 23.97
N ILE A 393 -27.78 -1.48 24.01
CA ILE A 393 -27.05 -1.94 22.83
C ILE A 393 -27.54 -3.35 22.49
N PRO A 394 -28.12 -3.58 21.30
CA PRO A 394 -28.58 -4.90 20.89
C PRO A 394 -27.43 -5.91 20.76
N HIS A 395 -27.68 -7.19 21.10
CA HIS A 395 -26.69 -8.28 21.04
C HIS A 395 -26.06 -8.52 19.66
N THR A 396 -26.72 -8.03 18.60
CA THR A 396 -26.25 -8.08 17.21
C THR A 396 -25.07 -7.14 16.96
N VAL A 397 -24.93 -6.08 17.74
CA VAL A 397 -23.81 -5.13 17.66
C VAL A 397 -22.55 -5.81 18.19
N LYS A 398 -21.47 -5.78 17.42
CA LYS A 398 -20.16 -6.34 17.84
C LYS A 398 -19.10 -5.27 18.02
N GLN A 399 -19.31 -4.10 17.41
CA GLN A 399 -18.35 -3.01 17.43
C GLN A 399 -19.04 -1.69 17.76
N LEU A 400 -18.39 -0.89 18.59
CA LEU A 400 -18.87 0.44 18.98
C LEU A 400 -17.79 1.47 18.71
N SER A 401 -18.18 2.57 18.08
CA SER A 401 -17.30 3.71 17.86
C SER A 401 -17.94 4.98 18.41
N PHE A 402 -17.15 5.76 19.14
CA PHE A 402 -17.57 7.03 19.73
C PHE A 402 -16.66 8.12 19.21
N VAL A 403 -17.21 9.04 18.43
CA VAL A 403 -16.45 10.12 17.79
C VAL A 403 -16.89 11.45 18.37
N GLN A 404 -15.95 12.22 18.93
CA GLN A 404 -16.20 13.57 19.46
C GLN A 404 -17.39 13.62 20.44
N SER A 405 -17.55 12.55 21.23
CA SER A 405 -18.66 12.39 22.17
C SER A 405 -18.26 12.87 23.58
N GLN A 406 -19.25 13.07 24.43
CA GLN A 406 -19.07 13.53 25.82
C GLN A 406 -19.64 12.49 26.78
N PHE A 407 -18.82 12.12 27.76
CA PHE A 407 -19.14 11.09 28.74
C PHE A 407 -19.19 11.71 30.14
N HIS A 408 -20.38 11.68 30.75
CA HIS A 408 -20.61 12.29 32.07
C HIS A 408 -20.74 11.26 33.19
N GLU A 409 -21.00 10.01 32.84
CA GLU A 409 -21.27 8.90 33.77
C GLU A 409 -20.39 7.69 33.45
N ASN A 410 -20.20 6.81 34.43
CA ASN A 410 -19.51 5.54 34.23
C ASN A 410 -20.24 4.70 33.18
N ILE A 411 -19.47 4.04 32.31
CA ILE A 411 -20.00 3.14 31.30
C ILE A 411 -19.48 1.74 31.56
N THR A 412 -20.41 0.79 31.58
CA THR A 412 -20.10 -0.64 31.50
C THR A 412 -20.53 -1.11 30.12
N PHE A 413 -19.57 -1.55 29.31
CA PHE A 413 -19.87 -2.08 27.99
C PHE A 413 -20.42 -3.51 28.11
N PRO A 414 -21.44 -3.86 27.31
CA PRO A 414 -21.98 -5.22 27.32
C PRO A 414 -20.95 -6.28 26.91
N ASP A 415 -21.14 -7.49 27.43
CA ASP A 415 -20.32 -8.67 27.18
C ASP A 415 -20.25 -9.14 25.72
N HIS A 416 -21.20 -8.75 24.86
CA HIS A 416 -21.22 -9.18 23.46
C HIS A 416 -20.41 -8.27 22.53
N ILE A 417 -19.86 -7.16 23.05
CA ILE A 417 -19.06 -6.20 22.29
C ILE A 417 -17.60 -6.64 22.23
N ARG A 418 -17.08 -6.80 21.01
CA ARG A 418 -15.71 -7.27 20.77
C ARG A 418 -14.71 -6.14 20.53
N SER A 419 -15.17 -5.01 20.00
CA SER A 419 -14.30 -3.88 19.68
C SER A 419 -14.94 -2.55 20.07
N ILE A 420 -14.15 -1.70 20.73
CA ILE A 420 -14.58 -0.37 21.14
C ILE A 420 -13.54 0.66 20.70
N SER A 421 -13.98 1.68 19.97
CA SER A 421 -13.15 2.82 19.60
C SER A 421 -13.73 4.11 20.18
N VAL A 422 -12.88 4.93 20.79
CA VAL A 422 -13.24 6.25 21.31
C VAL A 422 -12.23 7.27 20.80
N LEU A 423 -12.71 8.20 20.00
CA LEU A 423 -11.90 9.14 19.23
C LEU A 423 -12.26 10.57 19.59
N LYS A 424 -11.25 11.38 19.93
CA LYS A 424 -11.37 12.84 20.17
C LYS A 424 -12.52 13.22 21.11
N SER A 425 -12.78 12.38 22.12
CA SER A 425 -13.94 12.49 22.99
C SER A 425 -13.58 13.07 24.35
N LYS A 426 -14.54 13.72 25.00
CA LYS A 426 -14.36 14.33 26.33
C LYS A 426 -14.96 13.42 27.39
N VAL A 427 -14.17 13.08 28.40
CA VAL A 427 -14.60 12.23 29.50
C VAL A 427 -14.40 13.00 30.81
N ASN A 428 -15.44 13.07 31.63
CA ASN A 428 -15.36 13.74 32.94
C ASN A 428 -14.33 13.05 33.86
N GLU A 429 -13.69 13.80 34.76
CA GLU A 429 -12.53 13.36 35.55
C GLU A 429 -12.75 12.10 36.42
N ASN A 430 -14.01 11.76 36.73
CA ASN A 430 -14.39 10.62 37.56
C ASN A 430 -15.10 9.49 36.79
N VAL A 431 -15.17 9.60 35.47
CA VAL A 431 -15.80 8.57 34.64
C VAL A 431 -14.83 7.44 34.36
N THR A 432 -15.31 6.22 34.58
CA THR A 432 -14.61 4.97 34.32
C THR A 432 -15.32 4.18 33.23
N PHE A 433 -14.56 3.70 32.26
CA PHE A 433 -15.01 2.72 31.29
C PHE A 433 -14.68 1.32 31.80
N THR A 434 -15.71 0.50 31.96
CA THR A 434 -15.59 -0.90 32.38
C THR A 434 -15.79 -1.79 31.16
N PHE A 435 -14.77 -2.57 30.84
CA PHE A 435 -14.81 -3.54 29.76
C PHE A 435 -15.03 -4.94 30.30
N ASP A 436 -15.95 -5.65 29.66
CA ASP A 436 -16.25 -7.05 29.95
C ASP A 436 -15.27 -7.99 29.24
N GLN A 437 -15.41 -9.30 29.50
CA GLN A 437 -14.41 -10.29 29.16
C GLN A 437 -14.27 -10.57 27.66
N SER A 438 -15.35 -10.40 26.90
CA SER A 438 -15.32 -10.66 25.45
C SER A 438 -14.86 -9.47 24.61
N CYS A 439 -14.44 -8.37 25.26
CA CYS A 439 -13.84 -7.24 24.58
C CYS A 439 -12.42 -7.58 24.13
N GLU A 440 -12.24 -7.80 22.83
CA GLU A 440 -10.96 -8.21 22.24
C GLU A 440 -10.04 -7.00 21.95
N SER A 441 -10.62 -5.82 21.72
CA SER A 441 -9.87 -4.63 21.29
C SER A 441 -10.46 -3.31 21.79
N VAL A 442 -9.60 -2.45 22.33
CA VAL A 442 -9.96 -1.08 22.75
C VAL A 442 -8.99 -0.08 22.13
N ASN A 443 -9.53 0.89 21.39
CA ASN A 443 -8.77 1.97 20.77
C ASN A 443 -9.21 3.33 21.33
N LEU A 444 -8.32 4.00 22.07
CA LEU A 444 -8.54 5.33 22.61
C LEU A 444 -7.59 6.31 21.91
N ASN A 445 -8.14 7.21 21.11
CA ASN A 445 -7.39 8.25 20.41
C ASN A 445 -7.81 9.63 20.92
N ASP A 446 -6.83 10.46 21.31
CA ASP A 446 -7.04 11.82 21.82
C ASP A 446 -8.14 11.90 22.90
N THR A 447 -8.20 10.87 23.75
CA THR A 447 -9.23 10.71 24.77
C THR A 447 -8.58 10.24 26.06
N SER A 448 -8.76 11.00 27.14
CA SER A 448 -8.27 10.65 28.48
C SER A 448 -9.41 10.05 29.31
N VAL A 449 -9.30 8.79 29.73
CA VAL A 449 -10.34 8.10 30.52
C VAL A 449 -9.74 7.10 31.48
N ARG A 450 -10.40 6.87 32.63
CA ARG A 450 -10.06 5.76 33.52
C ARG A 450 -10.65 4.48 32.96
N VAL A 451 -9.82 3.44 32.87
CA VAL A 451 -10.24 2.14 32.36
C VAL A 451 -10.21 1.12 33.49
N LYS A 452 -11.30 0.35 33.62
CA LYS A 452 -11.40 -0.84 34.46
C LYS A 452 -11.60 -2.04 33.56
N ILE A 453 -10.77 -3.05 33.73
CA ILE A 453 -10.86 -4.33 33.04
C ILE A 453 -11.31 -5.35 34.09
N LEU A 454 -12.36 -6.13 33.80
CA LEU A 454 -12.81 -7.20 34.70
C LEU A 454 -11.82 -8.38 34.66
N GLU A 455 -11.65 -9.10 35.77
CA GLU A 455 -10.52 -10.03 36.06
C GLU A 455 -10.30 -11.21 35.09
N HIS A 456 -11.06 -11.31 33.99
CA HIS A 456 -10.96 -12.37 32.98
C HIS A 456 -11.08 -11.89 31.54
N ALA A 457 -10.79 -10.62 31.25
CA ALA A 457 -10.91 -10.13 29.88
C ALA A 457 -9.81 -10.62 28.94
N ASP A 458 -10.21 -11.26 27.84
CA ASP A 458 -9.37 -11.72 26.73
C ASP A 458 -8.97 -10.54 25.81
N LEU A 459 -8.49 -9.45 26.42
CA LEU A 459 -8.04 -8.27 25.69
C LEU A 459 -6.78 -8.60 24.89
N ASN A 460 -6.93 -8.70 23.57
CA ASN A 460 -5.82 -8.94 22.66
C ASN A 460 -4.91 -7.70 22.53
N HIS A 461 -5.48 -6.50 22.54
CA HIS A 461 -4.71 -5.25 22.52
C HIS A 461 -5.51 -4.02 23.01
N ILE A 462 -4.78 -3.08 23.61
CA ILE A 462 -5.23 -1.71 23.88
C ILE A 462 -4.31 -0.75 23.13
N THR A 463 -4.88 0.10 22.28
CA THR A 463 -4.12 1.12 21.55
C THR A 463 -4.46 2.50 22.12
N LEU A 464 -3.43 3.21 22.56
CA LEU A 464 -3.53 4.59 23.05
C LEU A 464 -2.76 5.49 22.08
N ILE A 465 -3.47 6.40 21.42
CA ILE A 465 -2.88 7.35 20.47
C ILE A 465 -3.14 8.75 21.01
N LYS A 466 -2.09 9.57 21.04
CA LYS A 466 -2.18 11.00 21.30
C LYS A 466 -1.54 11.71 20.12
N GLU A 467 -2.33 12.43 19.34
CA GLU A 467 -1.83 13.30 18.29
C GLU A 467 -1.22 14.53 18.96
N SER A 468 0.11 14.69 18.83
CA SER A 468 0.80 15.91 19.25
C SER A 468 0.42 17.04 18.30
N SER A 469 -0.60 17.82 18.66
CA SER A 469 -1.03 19.03 17.95
C SER A 469 -0.05 20.19 18.13
#